data_AF-A0A080LXE7-F1
#
_entry.id   AF-A0A080LXE7-F1
#
_cell.length_a   1.000
_cell.length_b   1.000
_cell.length_c   1.000
_cell.angle_alpha   90.00
_cell.angle_beta   90.00
_cell.angle_gamma   90.00
#
_symmetry.space_group_name_H-M   'P 1'
#
loop_
_entity.id
_entity.type
_entity.pdbx_description
1 polymer ?
#
loop_
_entity_poly.entity_id
_entity_poly.type
_entity_poly.pdbx_seq_one_letter_code
_entity_poly.pdbx_strand_id
1 'polypeptide(L)'
;MPPLHLALREDLRTRLGSGLLYRLQPLSDAEKLAALAEQARVRGLVLPPEAFSYLFARAPRDMRSLAALLVAIDRYSLEQKRPITLPLLREVLQTSVTG
;
A
#
# COMPACT_ATOMS: atom_id res chain seq x y z
N MET A 1 -9.26 20.33 -2.37
CA MET A 1 -9.58 21.73 -2.74
C MET A 1 -9.49 21.85 -4.26
N PRO A 2 -10.49 22.43 -4.94
CA PRO A 2 -10.46 22.60 -6.40
C PRO A 2 -9.38 23.62 -6.81
N PRO A 3 -8.77 23.50 -8.00
CA PRO A 3 -7.69 24.39 -8.44
C PRO A 3 -8.06 25.88 -8.47
N LEU A 4 -9.33 26.20 -8.72
CA LEU A 4 -9.86 27.57 -8.71
C LEU A 4 -9.75 28.28 -7.36
N HIS A 5 -9.45 27.59 -6.27
CA HIS A 5 -9.27 28.18 -4.95
C HIS A 5 -7.80 28.21 -4.51
N LEU A 6 -6.86 27.85 -5.39
CA LEU A 6 -5.43 27.90 -5.10
C LEU A 6 -4.92 29.34 -5.17
N ALA A 7 -4.06 29.71 -4.21
CA ALA A 7 -3.31 30.97 -4.21
C ALA A 7 -2.18 30.95 -5.26
N LEU A 8 -2.58 30.85 -6.54
CA LEU A 8 -1.72 30.89 -7.72
C LEU A 8 -2.04 32.14 -8.56
N ARG A 9 -1.18 32.47 -9.53
CA ARG A 9 -1.49 33.47 -10.56
C ARG A 9 -2.79 33.11 -11.29
N GLU A 10 -3.53 34.12 -11.69
CA GLU A 10 -4.87 33.98 -12.27
C GLU A 10 -4.89 33.16 -13.56
N ASP A 11 -3.89 33.37 -14.43
CA ASP A 11 -3.69 32.63 -15.68
C ASP A 11 -3.48 31.12 -15.44
N LEU A 12 -2.71 30.76 -14.41
CA LEU A 12 -2.49 29.37 -14.02
C LEU A 12 -3.73 28.74 -13.40
N ARG A 13 -4.40 29.48 -12.52
CA ARG A 13 -5.59 29.03 -11.80
C ARG A 13 -6.74 28.71 -12.76
N THR A 14 -6.98 29.58 -13.73
CA THR A 14 -8.01 29.40 -14.77
C THR A 14 -7.66 28.27 -15.74
N ARG A 15 -6.38 28.15 -16.13
CA ARG A 15 -5.91 27.04 -16.98
C ARG A 15 -5.98 25.67 -16.30
N LEU A 16 -5.73 25.59 -14.98
CA LEU A 16 -5.95 24.36 -14.21
C LEU A 16 -7.44 24.07 -14.01
N GLY A 17 -8.28 25.10 -13.92
CA GLY A 17 -9.73 24.98 -13.75
C GLY A 17 -10.51 24.62 -15.02
N SER A 18 -9.96 24.90 -16.21
CA SER A 18 -10.65 24.67 -17.49
C SER A 18 -10.53 23.24 -18.03
N GLY A 19 -9.68 22.42 -17.42
CA GLY A 19 -9.50 21.00 -17.79
C GLY A 19 -10.43 20.04 -17.04
N LEU A 20 -10.32 18.75 -17.36
CA LEU A 20 -10.98 17.68 -16.61
C LEU A 20 -10.31 17.52 -15.25
N LEU A 21 -11.11 17.67 -14.19
CA LEU A 21 -10.65 17.58 -12.81
C LEU A 21 -11.19 16.33 -12.13
N TYR A 22 -10.31 15.36 -11.91
CA TYR A 22 -10.62 14.15 -11.17
C TYR A 22 -10.02 14.21 -9.77
N ARG A 23 -10.82 13.89 -8.77
CA ARG A 23 -10.34 13.63 -7.41
C ARG A 23 -10.12 12.14 -7.27
N LEU A 24 -8.88 11.74 -6.99
CA LEU A 24 -8.57 10.37 -6.58
C LEU A 24 -9.34 10.06 -5.29
N GLN A 25 -10.18 9.05 -5.35
CA GLN A 25 -10.87 8.52 -4.19
C GLN A 25 -9.94 7.53 -3.48
N PRO A 26 -9.87 7.57 -2.15
CA PRO A 26 -9.16 6.53 -1.42
C PRO A 26 -9.87 5.19 -1.61
N LEU A 27 -9.09 4.11 -1.64
CA LEU A 27 -9.63 2.76 -1.62
C LEU A 27 -10.34 2.50 -0.28
N SER A 28 -11.46 1.79 -0.35
CA SER A 28 -12.06 1.12 0.81
C SER A 28 -11.16 0.00 1.33
N ASP A 29 -11.39 -0.47 2.56
CA ASP A 29 -10.57 -1.54 3.12
C ASP A 29 -10.65 -2.85 2.30
N ALA A 30 -11.81 -3.14 1.69
CA ALA A 30 -11.96 -4.28 0.78
C ALA A 30 -11.16 -4.12 -0.52
N GLU A 31 -11.19 -2.92 -1.12
CA GLU A 31 -10.40 -2.63 -2.32
C GLU A 31 -8.90 -2.62 -2.04
N LYS A 32 -8.47 -2.16 -0.86
CA LYS A 32 -7.06 -2.26 -0.45
C LYS A 32 -6.62 -3.72 -0.30
N LEU A 33 -7.45 -4.59 0.27
CA LEU A 33 -7.16 -6.03 0.37
C LEU A 33 -7.00 -6.65 -1.01
N ALA A 34 -7.93 -6.36 -1.94
CA ALA A 34 -7.85 -6.84 -3.32
C ALA A 34 -6.59 -6.33 -4.03
N ALA A 35 -6.29 -5.04 -3.89
CA ALA A 35 -5.09 -4.43 -4.47
C ALA A 35 -3.80 -5.06 -3.89
N LEU A 36 -3.76 -5.32 -2.58
CA LEU A 36 -2.62 -5.93 -1.92
C LEU A 36 -2.40 -7.38 -2.36
N ALA A 37 -3.49 -8.15 -2.49
CA ALA A 37 -3.46 -9.52 -3.02
C ALA A 37 -2.94 -9.56 -4.46
N GLU A 38 -3.40 -8.65 -5.31
CA GLU A 38 -2.92 -8.55 -6.69
C GLU A 38 -1.44 -8.15 -6.75
N GLN A 39 -0.99 -7.21 -5.90
CA GLN A 39 0.42 -6.85 -5.82
C GLN A 39 1.30 -8.01 -5.39
N ALA A 40 0.85 -8.83 -4.44
CA ALA A 40 1.56 -10.05 -4.05
C ALA A 40 1.64 -11.05 -5.20
N ARG A 41 0.52 -11.28 -5.91
CA ARG A 41 0.44 -12.17 -7.06
C ARG A 41 1.38 -11.76 -8.18
N VAL A 42 1.41 -10.47 -8.56
CA VAL A 42 2.28 -9.93 -9.61
C VAL A 42 3.77 -10.11 -9.27
N ARG A 43 4.11 -10.09 -7.99
CA ARG A 43 5.48 -10.34 -7.49
C ARG A 43 5.82 -11.83 -7.36
N GLY A 44 4.87 -12.74 -7.59
CA GLY A 44 5.06 -14.17 -7.36
C GLY A 44 5.06 -14.56 -5.88
N LEU A 45 4.58 -13.69 -4.98
CA LEU A 45 4.49 -13.97 -3.56
C LEU A 45 3.29 -14.85 -3.27
N VAL A 46 3.54 -16.05 -2.75
CA VAL A 46 2.51 -16.96 -2.25
C VAL A 46 2.32 -16.69 -0.77
N LEU A 47 1.26 -15.95 -0.44
CA LEU A 47 0.87 -15.66 0.93
C LEU A 47 -0.25 -16.63 1.37
N PRO A 48 -0.24 -17.13 2.62
CA PRO A 48 -1.36 -17.90 3.15
C PRO A 48 -2.63 -17.03 3.21
N PRO A 49 -3.84 -17.61 3.11
CA PRO A 49 -5.09 -16.85 3.08
C PRO A 49 -5.26 -15.88 4.25
N GLU A 50 -4.77 -16.27 5.43
CA GLU A 50 -4.87 -15.49 6.67
C GLU A 50 -3.81 -14.38 6.76
N ALA A 51 -2.84 -14.33 5.84
CA ALA A 51 -1.78 -13.32 5.85
C ALA A 51 -2.36 -11.90 5.68
N PHE A 52 -3.27 -11.71 4.73
CA PHE A 52 -3.78 -10.37 4.40
C PHE A 52 -4.57 -9.77 5.54
N SER A 53 -5.45 -10.55 6.17
CA SER A 53 -6.19 -10.14 7.36
C SER A 53 -5.27 -9.87 8.55
N TYR A 54 -4.24 -10.69 8.72
CA TYR A 54 -3.22 -10.51 9.75
C TYR A 54 -2.41 -9.21 9.57
N LEU A 55 -1.98 -8.90 8.35
CA LEU A 55 -1.26 -7.66 8.04
C LEU A 55 -2.16 -6.44 8.29
N PHE A 56 -3.43 -6.49 7.87
CA PHE A 56 -4.41 -5.40 8.09
C PHE A 56 -4.71 -5.11 9.56
N ALA A 57 -4.60 -6.13 10.42
CA ALA A 57 -4.84 -6.00 11.85
C ALA A 57 -3.65 -5.38 12.60
N ARG A 58 -2.44 -5.39 12.02
CA ARG A 58 -1.19 -5.07 12.75
C ARG A 58 -0.29 -4.05 12.04
N ALA A 59 -0.57 -3.73 10.78
CA ALA A 59 0.14 -2.71 10.01
C ALA A 59 -0.76 -1.51 9.72
N PRO A 60 -0.18 -0.33 9.40
CA PRO A 60 -0.95 0.83 8.95
C PRO A 60 -1.83 0.50 7.73
N ARG A 61 -3.08 0.99 7.72
CA ARG A 61 -4.08 0.70 6.68
C ARG A 61 -3.98 1.62 5.45
N ASP A 62 -2.79 2.12 5.15
CA ASP A 62 -2.52 2.89 3.93
C ASP A 62 -1.74 2.03 2.91
N MET A 63 -2.01 2.24 1.63
CA MET A 63 -1.44 1.41 0.58
C MET A 63 0.08 1.54 0.47
N ARG A 64 0.67 2.68 0.86
CA ARG A 64 2.12 2.88 0.79
C ARG A 64 2.81 1.97 1.80
N SER A 65 2.34 1.97 3.05
CA SER A 65 2.87 1.11 4.11
C SER A 65 2.67 -0.37 3.79
N LEU A 66 1.47 -0.76 3.34
CA LEU A 66 1.17 -2.14 2.99
C LEU A 66 2.04 -2.66 1.82
N ALA A 67 2.25 -1.85 0.78
CA ALA A 67 3.11 -2.22 -0.33
C ALA A 67 4.59 -2.32 0.07
N ALA A 68 5.07 -1.43 0.93
CA ALA A 68 6.43 -1.50 1.48
C ALA A 68 6.62 -2.77 2.33
N LEU A 69 5.59 -3.18 3.07
CA LEU A 69 5.63 -4.40 3.86
C LEU A 69 5.74 -5.65 2.99
N LEU A 70 5.03 -5.72 1.85
CA LEU A 70 5.20 -6.83 0.90
C LEU A 70 6.64 -6.94 0.39
N VAL A 71 7.30 -5.81 0.10
CA VAL A 71 8.71 -5.77 -0.30
C VAL A 71 9.61 -6.31 0.82
N ALA A 72 9.35 -5.90 2.07
CA ALA A 72 10.12 -6.35 3.22
C ALA A 72 9.96 -7.86 3.47
N ILE A 73 8.75 -8.39 3.34
CA ILE A 73 8.45 -9.82 3.49
C ILE A 73 9.19 -10.65 2.44
N ASP A 74 9.12 -10.23 1.17
CA ASP A 74 9.78 -10.90 0.05
C ASP A 74 11.30 -10.97 0.27
N ARG A 75 11.91 -9.80 0.54
CA ARG A 75 13.34 -9.71 0.80
C ARG A 75 13.75 -10.59 1.99
N TYR A 76 13.02 -10.54 3.09
CA TYR A 76 13.33 -11.34 4.28
C TYR A 76 13.21 -12.84 4.02
N SER A 77 12.18 -13.27 3.28
CA SER A 77 11.98 -14.67 2.89
C SER A 77 13.13 -15.18 2.02
N LEU A 78 13.60 -14.37 1.07
CA LEU A 78 14.74 -14.69 0.20
C LEU A 78 16.06 -14.73 0.97
N GLU A 79 16.32 -13.76 1.85
CA GLU A 79 17.52 -13.70 2.70
C GLU A 79 17.62 -14.93 3.61
N GLN A 80 16.51 -15.34 4.22
CA GLN A 80 16.44 -16.48 5.13
C GLN A 80 16.26 -17.82 4.41
N LYS A 81 16.01 -17.81 3.09
CA LYS A 81 15.66 -19.00 2.28
C LYS A 81 14.51 -19.81 2.89
N ARG A 82 13.53 -19.12 3.49
CA ARG A 82 12.38 -19.74 4.17
C ARG A 82 11.09 -19.37 3.45
N PRO A 83 10.10 -20.28 3.37
CA PRO A 83 8.81 -19.97 2.77
C PRO A 83 8.07 -18.90 3.57
N ILE A 84 7.25 -18.11 2.88
CA ILE A 84 6.41 -17.08 3.49
C ILE A 84 5.29 -17.77 4.28
N THR A 85 5.30 -17.58 5.60
CA THR A 85 4.36 -18.19 6.54
C THR A 85 3.95 -17.19 7.62
N LEU A 86 2.85 -17.44 8.35
CA LEU A 86 2.42 -16.58 9.45
C LEU A 86 3.51 -16.29 10.53
N PRO A 87 4.35 -17.26 10.92
CA PRO A 87 5.51 -16.99 11.77
C PRO A 87 6.53 -16.01 11.14
N LEU A 88 6.86 -16.16 9.86
CA LEU A 88 7.78 -15.24 9.18
C LEU A 88 7.20 -13.81 9.08
N LEU A 89 5.90 -13.69 8.81
CA LEU A 89 5.21 -12.40 8.80
C LEU A 89 5.28 -11.70 10.17
N ARG A 90 5.18 -12.49 11.27
CA ARG A 90 5.37 -11.99 12.63
C ARG A 90 6.77 -11.43 12.84
N GLU A 91 7.80 -12.18 12.43
CA GLU A 91 9.21 -11.78 12.53
C GLU A 91 9.44 -10.44 11.80
N VAL A 92 8.99 -10.34 10.54
CA VAL A 92 9.15 -9.12 9.72
C VAL A 92 8.45 -7.91 10.32
N LEU A 93 7.21 -8.07 10.79
CA LEU A 93 6.47 -6.98 11.45
C LEU A 93 7.16 -6.50 12.72
N GLN A 94 7.74 -7.40 13.52
CA GLN A 94 8.48 -7.01 14.72
C GLN A 94 9.74 -6.21 14.36
N THR A 95 10.46 -6.59 13.30
CA THR A 95 11.64 -5.85 12.85
C THR A 95 11.29 -4.48 12.25
N SER A 96 10.15 -4.36 11.56
CA SER A 96 9.75 -3.14 10.86
C SER A 96 8.96 -2.14 11.71
N VAL A 97 8.39 -2.56 12.84
CA VAL A 97 7.76 -1.66 13.84
C VAL A 97 8.80 -0.97 14.74
N THR A 98 10.03 -1.49 14.81
CA THR A 98 11.13 -0.91 15.61
C THR A 98 11.99 0.10 14.83
N GLY A 99 11.66 0.40 13.57
CA GLY A 99 12.42 1.31 12.70
C GLY A 99 11.73 2.64 12.43
#